data_AF-A0A377FLN8-F1
#
_entry.id   AF-A0A377FLN8-F1
#
_cell.length_a   1.000
_cell.length_b   1.000
_cell.length_c   1.000
_cell.angle_alpha   90.00
_cell.angle_beta   90.00
_cell.angle_gamma   90.00
#
_symmetry.space_group_name_H-M   'P 1'
#
loop_
_entity.id
_entity.type
_entity.pdbx_description
1 polymer ?
#
loop_
_entity_poly.entity_id
_entity_poly.type
_entity_poly.pdbx_seq_one_letter_code
_entity_poly.pdbx_strand_id
1 'polypeptide(L)'
;MAENTVQTTGDLTKVKPYGDTLNDGKVEMAFTLPVPYGEEAEECAKQYVKKLGFDEPSVTYYHELAPGFTFFVVYGAAQQTIDYTAIKVPKVEGNVFDRVECGEWIAENIGRDIVVVGASIESDAHTVGIDAIIQMKGFHGHFGLERFKNVVAYNMGSQVPCEELIAKAKEVNADAILVSQTVTQKDIHIMNLTKMIELVEAEGLRDKIIMTCGGPRISHELAQELGYDAGFGPGKYAEHVMSYIMQEVEKRGWQDKPEIASR
;
A
#
# COMPACT_ATOMS: atom_id res chain seq x y z
N MET A 1 13.79 31.57 -39.89
CA MET A 1 14.48 30.60 -39.02
C MET A 1 13.41 29.71 -38.45
N ALA A 2 13.41 28.42 -38.81
CA ALA A 2 12.39 27.48 -38.41
C ALA A 2 12.64 27.07 -36.94
N GLU A 3 11.62 27.23 -36.10
CA GLU A 3 11.61 26.70 -34.74
C GLU A 3 11.47 25.18 -34.80
N ASN A 4 12.56 24.46 -34.53
CA ASN A 4 12.54 23.04 -34.26
C ASN A 4 11.88 22.80 -32.89
N THR A 5 10.55 22.71 -32.87
CA THR A 5 9.84 22.07 -31.77
C THR A 5 10.01 20.56 -31.91
N VAL A 6 10.98 20.00 -31.20
CA VAL A 6 11.04 18.55 -30.98
C VAL A 6 9.78 18.18 -30.21
N GLN A 7 8.82 17.52 -30.86
CA GLN A 7 7.67 16.93 -30.19
C GLN A 7 8.18 15.81 -29.27
N THR A 8 8.43 16.14 -28.01
CA THR A 8 8.91 15.24 -26.94
C THR A 8 7.78 14.48 -26.24
N THR A 9 6.60 14.37 -26.84
CA THR A 9 5.47 13.67 -26.24
C THR A 9 5.32 12.29 -26.87
N GLY A 10 5.89 11.28 -26.20
CA GLY A 10 5.67 9.88 -26.55
C GLY A 10 4.18 9.51 -26.45
N ASP A 11 3.74 8.58 -27.29
CA ASP A 11 2.37 8.05 -27.29
C ASP A 11 2.09 7.31 -25.96
N LEU A 12 1.32 7.96 -25.08
CA LEU A 12 0.96 7.41 -23.76
C LEU A 12 0.08 6.16 -23.85
N THR A 13 -0.49 5.84 -25.02
CA THR A 13 -1.24 4.59 -25.21
C THR A 13 -0.33 3.40 -25.51
N LYS A 14 0.97 3.66 -25.79
CA LYS A 14 1.97 2.64 -26.16
C LYS A 14 3.31 2.90 -25.48
N VAL A 15 3.29 3.09 -24.16
CA VAL A 15 4.49 3.31 -23.37
C VAL A 15 5.35 2.05 -23.35
N LYS A 16 6.65 2.19 -23.62
CA LYS A 16 7.63 1.11 -23.46
C LYS A 16 8.98 1.64 -22.97
N PRO A 17 9.86 0.77 -22.46
CA PRO A 17 11.17 1.17 -21.96
C PRO A 17 12.03 1.88 -23.01
N TYR A 18 12.95 2.71 -22.52
CA TYR A 18 13.87 3.53 -23.30
C TYR A 18 15.31 3.26 -22.83
N GLY A 19 16.22 3.00 -23.77
CA GLY A 19 17.67 2.98 -23.50
C GLY A 19 18.41 4.13 -24.16
N ASP A 20 18.29 4.27 -25.47
CA ASP A 20 19.06 5.18 -26.32
C ASP A 20 18.17 5.98 -27.30
N THR A 21 17.13 5.37 -27.86
CA THR A 21 16.17 6.05 -28.75
C THR A 21 14.73 5.89 -28.26
N LEU A 22 13.92 6.94 -28.47
CA LEU A 22 12.51 6.92 -28.06
C LEU A 22 11.85 5.69 -28.69
N ASN A 23 11.20 4.88 -27.84
CA ASN A 23 10.57 3.63 -28.27
C ASN A 23 11.56 2.58 -28.82
N ASP A 24 12.74 2.40 -28.23
CA ASP A 24 13.62 1.25 -28.54
C ASP A 24 13.34 -0.02 -27.72
N GLY A 25 12.64 0.09 -26.59
CA GLY A 25 12.33 -1.04 -25.72
C GLY A 25 13.55 -1.61 -24.99
N LYS A 26 14.71 -0.95 -25.00
CA LYS A 26 15.93 -1.51 -24.41
C LYS A 26 15.82 -1.60 -22.89
N VAL A 27 16.06 -2.79 -22.35
CA VAL A 27 15.98 -3.10 -20.92
C VAL A 27 17.13 -4.01 -20.52
N GLU A 28 17.61 -3.83 -19.29
CA GLU A 28 18.49 -4.76 -18.59
C GLU A 28 17.67 -5.67 -17.67
N MET A 29 17.94 -6.98 -17.73
CA MET A 29 17.38 -7.96 -16.81
C MET A 29 18.51 -8.76 -16.16
N ALA A 30 18.52 -8.83 -14.83
CA ALA A 30 19.47 -9.60 -14.05
C ALA A 30 18.75 -10.75 -13.32
N PHE A 31 19.29 -11.97 -13.40
CA PHE A 31 18.71 -13.16 -12.77
C PHE A 31 19.74 -14.29 -12.61
N THR A 32 19.39 -15.31 -11.83
CA THR A 32 20.21 -16.51 -11.61
C THR A 32 19.47 -17.74 -12.10
N LEU A 33 20.18 -18.64 -12.80
CA LEU A 33 19.67 -19.96 -13.17
C LEU A 33 20.41 -21.07 -12.40
N PRO A 34 19.71 -22.14 -11.97
CA PRO A 34 20.32 -23.31 -11.33
C PRO A 34 20.97 -24.22 -12.38
N VAL A 35 21.95 -23.68 -13.11
CA VAL A 35 22.73 -24.38 -14.13
C VAL A 35 24.23 -24.16 -13.89
N PRO A 36 25.09 -25.14 -14.23
CA PRO A 36 26.53 -24.97 -14.13
C PRO A 36 27.01 -23.86 -15.07
N TYR A 37 28.12 -23.22 -14.71
CA TYR A 37 28.75 -22.19 -15.52
C TYR A 37 29.29 -22.78 -16.83
N GLY A 38 28.97 -22.14 -17.96
CA GLY A 38 29.41 -22.58 -19.29
C GLY A 38 28.66 -21.87 -20.42
N GLU A 39 29.02 -22.17 -21.66
CA GLU A 39 28.39 -21.61 -22.86
C GLU A 39 26.92 -22.05 -22.97
N GLU A 40 26.59 -23.27 -22.52
CA GLU A 40 25.20 -23.76 -22.45
C GLU A 40 24.35 -22.93 -21.49
N ALA A 41 24.98 -22.39 -20.44
CA ALA A 41 24.33 -21.53 -19.46
C ALA A 41 23.96 -20.17 -20.08
N GLU A 42 24.88 -19.60 -20.87
CA GLU A 42 24.66 -18.36 -21.62
C GLU A 42 23.53 -18.53 -22.64
N GLU A 43 23.54 -19.61 -23.42
CA GLU A 43 22.49 -19.89 -24.41
C GLU A 43 21.14 -20.16 -23.74
N CYS A 44 21.13 -20.86 -22.60
CA CYS A 44 19.92 -21.07 -21.80
C CYS A 44 19.31 -19.73 -21.35
N ALA A 45 20.14 -18.79 -20.88
CA ALA A 45 19.71 -17.45 -20.48
C ALA A 45 19.11 -16.66 -21.66
N LYS A 46 19.74 -16.70 -22.86
CA LYS A 46 19.20 -16.06 -24.07
C LYS A 46 17.84 -16.62 -24.46
N GLN A 47 17.69 -17.95 -24.47
CA GLN A 47 16.41 -18.59 -24.79
C GLN A 47 15.33 -18.29 -23.76
N TYR A 48 15.69 -18.25 -22.48
CA TYR A 48 14.78 -17.88 -21.41
C TYR A 48 14.24 -16.45 -21.59
N VAL A 49 15.13 -15.48 -21.79
CA VAL A 49 14.74 -14.08 -21.98
C VAL A 49 13.96 -13.87 -23.28
N LYS A 50 14.29 -14.60 -24.35
CA LYS A 50 13.48 -14.62 -25.59
C LYS A 50 12.04 -15.11 -25.33
N LYS A 51 11.87 -16.16 -24.52
CA LYS A 51 10.54 -16.66 -24.14
C LYS A 51 9.75 -15.69 -23.25
N LEU A 52 10.42 -14.79 -22.54
CA LEU A 52 9.78 -13.70 -21.79
C LEU A 52 9.31 -12.54 -22.69
N GLY A 53 9.60 -12.58 -24.00
CA GLY A 53 9.13 -11.58 -24.97
C GLY A 53 10.13 -10.46 -25.27
N PHE A 54 11.42 -10.70 -25.03
CA PHE A 54 12.50 -9.80 -25.42
C PHE A 54 13.04 -10.22 -26.79
N ASP A 55 13.28 -9.23 -27.65
CA ASP A 55 14.00 -9.41 -28.91
C ASP A 55 15.49 -9.12 -28.73
N GLU A 56 16.30 -9.80 -29.54
CA GLU A 56 17.77 -9.68 -29.57
C GLU A 56 18.42 -9.75 -28.16
N PRO A 57 18.13 -10.77 -27.34
CA PRO A 57 18.74 -10.89 -26.03
C PRO A 57 20.25 -11.10 -26.15
N SER A 58 21.01 -10.26 -25.46
CA SER A 58 22.46 -10.28 -25.39
C SER A 58 22.91 -10.39 -23.95
N VAL A 59 23.56 -11.50 -23.60
CA VAL A 59 24.19 -11.68 -22.29
C VAL A 59 25.46 -10.84 -22.28
N THR A 60 25.53 -9.83 -21.42
CA THR A 60 26.70 -8.95 -21.29
C THR A 60 27.62 -9.38 -20.15
N TYR A 61 27.08 -10.09 -19.17
CA TYR A 61 27.83 -10.60 -18.04
C TYR A 61 27.20 -11.87 -17.50
N TYR A 62 28.03 -12.86 -17.16
CA TYR A 62 27.61 -14.00 -16.36
C TYR A 62 28.77 -14.56 -15.55
N HIS A 63 28.49 -15.07 -14.35
CA HIS A 63 29.47 -15.73 -13.50
C HIS A 63 28.82 -16.76 -12.57
N GLU A 64 29.61 -17.72 -12.12
CA GLU A 64 29.16 -18.71 -11.14
C GLU A 64 29.01 -18.05 -9.75
N LEU A 65 27.84 -18.18 -9.14
CA LEU A 65 27.60 -17.75 -7.74
C LEU A 65 27.96 -18.86 -6.75
N ALA A 66 27.60 -20.10 -7.09
CA ALA A 66 27.83 -21.29 -6.32
C ALA A 66 27.81 -22.50 -7.27
N PRO A 67 28.39 -23.66 -6.89
CA PRO A 67 28.37 -24.85 -7.73
C PRO A 67 26.96 -25.18 -8.24
N GLY A 68 26.77 -25.12 -9.56
CA GLY A 68 25.48 -25.37 -10.21
C GLY A 68 24.52 -24.16 -10.26
N PHE A 69 24.97 -22.95 -9.94
CA PHE A 69 24.18 -21.72 -10.03
C PHE A 69 24.98 -20.61 -10.72
N THR A 70 24.43 -20.06 -11.80
CA THR A 70 25.06 -19.01 -12.60
C THR A 70 24.18 -17.77 -12.62
N PHE A 71 24.77 -16.61 -12.34
CA PHE A 71 24.13 -15.29 -12.44
C PHE A 71 24.37 -14.70 -13.82
N PHE A 72 23.37 -14.00 -14.36
CA PHE A 72 23.37 -13.39 -15.69
C PHE A 72 22.88 -11.95 -15.63
N VAL A 73 23.46 -11.11 -16.49
CA VAL A 73 22.93 -9.80 -16.89
C VAL A 73 22.70 -9.83 -18.39
N VAL A 74 21.46 -9.59 -18.79
CA VAL A 74 21.02 -9.67 -20.19
C VAL A 74 20.37 -8.37 -20.60
N TYR A 75 20.79 -7.85 -21.75
CA TYR A 75 20.14 -6.74 -22.42
C TYR A 75 19.26 -7.26 -23.55
N GLY A 76 18.08 -6.67 -23.74
CA GLY A 76 17.23 -6.99 -24.87
C GLY A 76 16.18 -5.91 -25.11
N ALA A 77 15.43 -6.04 -26.21
CA ALA A 77 14.34 -5.13 -26.54
C ALA A 77 12.99 -5.72 -26.12
N ALA A 78 12.39 -5.18 -25.06
CA ALA A 78 11.04 -5.53 -24.63
C ALA A 78 10.01 -5.04 -25.67
N GLN A 79 9.20 -5.98 -26.17
CA GLN A 79 8.22 -5.69 -27.24
C GLN A 79 6.89 -5.14 -26.71
N GLN A 80 6.53 -5.49 -25.49
CA GLN A 80 5.23 -5.13 -24.92
C GLN A 80 5.14 -3.62 -24.65
N THR A 81 3.97 -3.06 -24.95
CA THR A 81 3.64 -1.67 -24.68
C THR A 81 2.48 -1.60 -23.69
N ILE A 82 2.50 -0.59 -22.81
CA ILE A 82 1.43 -0.34 -21.85
C ILE A 82 0.68 0.92 -22.24
N ASP A 83 -0.65 0.83 -22.23
CA ASP A 83 -1.51 2.02 -22.30
C ASP A 83 -1.56 2.68 -20.92
N TYR A 84 -0.76 3.72 -20.74
CA TYR A 84 -0.70 4.49 -19.50
C TYR A 84 -2.04 5.17 -19.20
N THR A 85 -2.81 5.53 -20.22
CA THR A 85 -4.11 6.22 -20.05
C THR A 85 -5.20 5.29 -19.53
N ALA A 86 -5.05 3.98 -19.76
CA ALA A 86 -5.96 2.96 -19.27
C ALA A 86 -5.63 2.50 -17.82
N ILE A 87 -4.47 2.89 -17.27
CA ILE A 87 -4.07 2.48 -15.91
C ILE A 87 -5.01 3.12 -14.89
N LYS A 88 -5.85 2.29 -14.27
CA LYS A 88 -6.61 2.67 -13.09
C LYS A 88 -5.78 2.32 -11.87
N VAL A 89 -5.21 3.34 -11.22
CA VAL A 89 -4.61 3.16 -9.89
C VAL A 89 -5.73 3.32 -8.87
N PRO A 90 -6.15 2.26 -8.16
CA PRO A 90 -7.10 2.38 -7.07
C PRO A 90 -6.43 3.23 -5.97
N LYS A 91 -6.82 4.50 -5.93
CA LYS A 91 -6.42 5.43 -4.88
C LYS A 91 -7.53 5.42 -3.84
N VAL A 92 -7.14 5.63 -2.58
CA VAL A 92 -8.09 6.01 -1.54
C VAL A 92 -8.83 7.24 -2.06
N GLU A 93 -10.14 7.11 -2.30
CA GLU A 93 -10.99 8.22 -2.74
C GLU A 93 -11.13 9.24 -1.61
N GLY A 94 -11.17 10.52 -1.97
CA GLY A 94 -11.34 11.63 -1.03
C GLY A 94 -10.27 12.72 -1.19
N ASN A 95 -10.60 13.91 -0.73
CA ASN A 95 -9.63 15.01 -0.65
C ASN A 95 -8.67 14.74 0.51
N VAL A 96 -7.38 15.03 0.32
CA VAL A 96 -6.39 14.98 1.41
C VAL A 96 -6.26 16.38 1.97
N PHE A 97 -6.57 16.51 3.25
CA PHE A 97 -6.47 17.75 4.01
C PHE A 97 -5.23 17.72 4.89
N ASP A 98 -4.71 18.88 5.26
CA ASP A 98 -3.68 18.97 6.28
C ASP A 98 -4.26 18.75 7.69
N ARG A 99 -3.38 18.75 8.70
CA ARG A 99 -3.77 18.53 10.10
C ARG A 99 -4.78 19.56 10.64
N VAL A 100 -4.58 20.82 10.30
CA VAL A 100 -5.44 21.92 10.80
C VAL A 100 -6.79 21.83 10.10
N GLU A 101 -6.76 21.68 8.78
CA GLU A 101 -7.95 21.50 7.94
C GLU A 101 -8.77 20.27 8.37
N CYS A 102 -8.13 19.14 8.69
CA CYS A 102 -8.84 17.97 9.24
C CYS A 102 -9.59 18.33 10.53
N GLY A 103 -8.94 19.04 11.45
CA GLY A 103 -9.55 19.42 12.72
C GLY A 103 -10.72 20.41 12.56
N GLU A 104 -10.60 21.35 11.65
CA GLU A 104 -11.67 22.30 11.29
C GLU A 104 -12.83 21.58 10.61
N TRP A 105 -12.56 20.68 9.66
CA TRP A 105 -13.57 19.87 8.98
C TRP A 105 -14.40 19.04 9.97
N ILE A 106 -13.74 18.37 10.92
CA ILE A 106 -14.44 17.57 11.93
C ILE A 106 -15.33 18.47 12.80
N ALA A 107 -14.86 19.67 13.18
CA ALA A 107 -15.66 20.59 13.97
C ALA A 107 -16.91 21.09 13.22
N GLU A 108 -16.77 21.39 11.93
CA GLU A 108 -17.84 21.96 11.10
C GLU A 108 -18.87 20.93 10.64
N ASN A 109 -18.42 19.73 10.23
CA ASN A 109 -19.28 18.75 9.57
C ASN A 109 -19.72 17.60 10.49
N ILE A 110 -18.93 17.27 11.52
CA ILE A 110 -19.19 16.12 12.40
C ILE A 110 -19.65 16.58 13.79
N GLY A 111 -19.11 17.70 14.29
CA GLY A 111 -19.56 18.33 15.55
C GLY A 111 -19.23 17.54 16.82
N ARG A 112 -18.44 16.47 16.72
CA ARG A 112 -17.93 15.66 17.83
C ARG A 112 -16.53 15.13 17.53
N ASP A 113 -15.85 14.63 18.55
CA ASP A 113 -14.57 13.96 18.37
C ASP A 113 -14.74 12.64 17.59
N ILE A 114 -13.80 12.37 16.68
CA ILE A 114 -13.63 11.06 16.06
C ILE A 114 -12.72 10.22 16.94
N VAL A 115 -13.16 9.01 17.28
CA VAL A 115 -12.38 8.07 18.10
C VAL A 115 -11.76 6.99 17.22
N VAL A 116 -10.45 6.80 17.30
CA VAL A 116 -9.73 5.77 16.54
C VAL A 116 -8.92 4.88 17.48
N VAL A 117 -8.87 3.59 17.17
CA VAL A 117 -8.02 2.61 17.88
C VAL A 117 -7.11 1.92 16.88
N GLY A 118 -5.83 1.81 17.17
CA GLY A 118 -4.89 1.13 16.26
C GLY A 118 -3.85 0.29 16.97
N ALA A 119 -3.40 -0.74 16.25
CA ALA A 119 -2.41 -1.69 16.73
C ALA A 119 -1.72 -2.42 15.56
N SER A 120 -0.50 -2.90 15.81
CA SER A 120 0.04 -4.04 15.07
C SER A 120 -0.49 -5.34 15.69
N ILE A 121 -1.18 -6.15 14.90
CA ILE A 121 -1.94 -7.29 15.41
C ILE A 121 -1.16 -8.61 15.40
N GLU A 122 -1.63 -9.55 16.23
CA GLU A 122 -1.21 -10.95 16.31
C GLU A 122 0.28 -11.12 16.65
N SER A 123 1.07 -11.81 15.83
CA SER A 123 2.48 -12.05 16.11
C SER A 123 3.41 -10.90 15.71
N ASP A 124 2.88 -9.82 15.11
CA ASP A 124 3.69 -8.74 14.55
C ASP A 124 4.13 -7.73 15.62
N ALA A 125 5.44 -7.69 15.88
CA ALA A 125 6.07 -6.79 16.86
C ALA A 125 6.45 -5.40 16.29
N HIS A 126 6.24 -5.14 15.00
CA HIS A 126 6.69 -3.90 14.37
C HIS A 126 5.68 -2.76 14.64
N THR A 127 6.04 -1.79 15.48
CA THR A 127 5.18 -0.64 15.80
C THR A 127 5.46 0.60 14.98
N VAL A 128 6.64 0.72 14.35
CA VAL A 128 7.09 1.99 13.72
C VAL A 128 6.06 2.56 12.74
N GLY A 129 5.40 1.70 11.97
CA GLY A 129 4.34 2.12 11.04
C GLY A 129 3.11 2.69 11.73
N ILE A 130 2.57 2.00 12.74
CA ILE A 130 1.38 2.48 13.48
C ILE A 130 1.70 3.70 14.35
N ASP A 131 2.89 3.72 14.95
CA ASP A 131 3.39 4.85 15.73
C ASP A 131 3.55 6.11 14.86
N ALA A 132 4.01 5.96 13.62
CA ALA A 132 4.11 7.05 12.65
C ALA A 132 2.76 7.70 12.34
N ILE A 133 1.66 6.94 12.47
CA ILE A 133 0.30 7.43 12.23
C ILE A 133 -0.31 7.99 13.51
N ILE A 134 -0.19 7.31 14.65
CA ILE A 134 -0.91 7.69 15.87
C ILE A 134 -0.11 8.69 16.73
N GLN A 135 1.17 8.42 17.00
CA GLN A 135 1.91 9.17 18.03
C GLN A 135 2.06 10.66 17.68
N MET A 136 2.04 11.50 18.71
CA MET A 136 2.10 12.97 18.59
C MET A 136 3.26 13.50 17.74
N LYS A 137 4.40 12.80 17.69
CA LYS A 137 5.55 13.16 16.85
C LYS A 137 5.30 12.91 15.36
N GLY A 138 4.57 11.85 15.04
CA GLY A 138 4.38 11.34 13.69
C GLY A 138 5.70 11.01 12.96
N PHE A 139 5.74 11.23 11.65
CA PHE A 139 6.84 10.81 10.77
C PHE A 139 7.13 11.82 9.65
N HIS A 140 8.41 12.05 9.34
CA HIS A 140 8.86 12.95 8.27
C HIS A 140 8.26 14.37 8.28
N GLY A 141 8.00 14.92 9.47
CA GLY A 141 7.40 16.26 9.61
C GLY A 141 5.87 16.27 9.56
N HIS A 142 5.24 15.13 9.26
CA HIS A 142 3.80 14.92 9.39
C HIS A 142 3.51 14.46 10.81
N PHE A 143 2.69 15.20 11.56
CA PHE A 143 2.34 14.83 12.93
C PHE A 143 1.33 13.68 12.95
N GLY A 144 1.33 12.87 14.02
CA GLY A 144 0.36 11.80 14.18
C GLY A 144 -0.98 12.28 14.74
N LEU A 145 -1.96 11.37 14.71
CA LEU A 145 -3.37 11.62 15.04
C LEU A 145 -3.59 12.18 16.45
N GLU A 146 -2.73 11.85 17.42
CA GLU A 146 -2.77 12.44 18.78
C GLU A 146 -2.63 13.98 18.79
N ARG A 147 -2.09 14.58 17.72
CA ARG A 147 -1.94 16.04 17.58
C ARG A 147 -3.07 16.70 16.78
N PHE A 148 -4.00 15.92 16.25
CA PHE A 148 -5.14 16.44 15.50
C PHE A 148 -6.19 16.96 16.48
N LYS A 149 -6.85 18.06 16.13
CA LYS A 149 -7.95 18.59 16.94
C LYS A 149 -9.21 17.76 16.64
N ASN A 150 -10.02 17.50 17.66
CA ASN A 150 -11.25 16.70 17.57
C ASN A 150 -11.00 15.23 17.15
N VAL A 151 -9.82 14.70 17.51
CA VAL A 151 -9.45 13.30 17.26
C VAL A 151 -8.94 12.70 18.57
N VAL A 152 -9.51 11.57 18.95
CA VAL A 152 -9.08 10.78 20.11
C VAL A 152 -8.48 9.48 19.59
N ALA A 153 -7.16 9.32 19.71
CA ALA A 153 -6.46 8.16 19.20
C ALA A 153 -5.92 7.27 20.33
N TYR A 154 -6.23 5.97 20.25
CA TYR A 154 -5.71 4.95 21.16
C TYR A 154 -4.73 4.05 20.43
N ASN A 155 -3.46 4.10 20.81
CA ASN A 155 -2.43 3.19 20.31
C ASN A 155 -2.26 2.01 21.28
N MET A 156 -2.57 0.79 20.82
CA MET A 156 -2.39 -0.42 21.62
C MET A 156 -1.02 -1.07 21.43
N GLY A 157 -0.16 -0.51 20.57
CA GLY A 157 1.21 -0.99 20.36
C GLY A 157 1.28 -2.16 19.38
N SER A 158 1.98 -3.23 19.75
CA SER A 158 2.21 -4.39 18.90
C SER A 158 1.83 -5.69 19.58
N GLN A 159 1.77 -6.75 18.76
CA GLN A 159 1.38 -8.09 19.14
C GLN A 159 0.01 -8.17 19.84
N VAL A 160 -0.93 -7.32 19.40
CA VAL A 160 -2.27 -7.25 19.99
C VAL A 160 -3.18 -8.29 19.33
N PRO A 161 -3.81 -9.22 20.07
CA PRO A 161 -4.79 -10.13 19.50
C PRO A 161 -5.96 -9.38 18.86
N CYS A 162 -6.50 -9.87 17.74
CA CYS A 162 -7.64 -9.24 17.05
C CYS A 162 -8.82 -9.01 18.02
N GLU A 163 -9.10 -9.99 18.87
CA GLU A 163 -10.18 -9.98 19.85
C GLU A 163 -10.02 -8.84 20.88
N GLU A 164 -8.78 -8.58 21.34
CA GLU A 164 -8.48 -7.48 22.26
C GLU A 164 -8.63 -6.12 21.59
N LEU A 165 -8.20 -5.99 20.34
CA LEU A 165 -8.37 -4.77 19.56
C LEU A 165 -9.85 -4.44 19.34
N ILE A 166 -10.67 -5.44 19.00
CA ILE A 166 -12.12 -5.29 18.84
C ILE A 166 -12.79 -4.95 20.18
N ALA A 167 -12.38 -5.62 21.26
CA ALA A 167 -12.88 -5.32 22.61
C ALA A 167 -12.59 -3.87 23.01
N LYS A 168 -11.37 -3.39 22.73
CA LYS A 168 -11.00 -2.00 23.01
C LYS A 168 -11.81 -1.02 22.16
N ALA A 169 -12.00 -1.32 20.87
CA ALA A 169 -12.81 -0.49 19.98
C ALA A 169 -14.26 -0.34 20.47
N LYS A 170 -14.86 -1.41 21.00
CA LYS A 170 -16.18 -1.36 21.65
C LYS A 170 -16.16 -0.52 22.93
N GLU A 171 -15.16 -0.74 23.79
CA GLU A 171 -15.02 -0.06 25.09
C GLU A 171 -14.97 1.46 24.92
N VAL A 172 -14.21 1.95 23.94
CA VAL A 172 -14.02 3.39 23.68
C VAL A 172 -14.97 3.95 22.64
N ASN A 173 -15.92 3.14 22.15
CA ASN A 173 -16.88 3.53 21.12
C ASN A 173 -16.20 4.10 19.85
N ALA A 174 -15.25 3.35 19.30
CA ALA A 174 -14.44 3.76 18.17
C ALA A 174 -15.25 3.98 16.88
N ASP A 175 -14.90 5.02 16.13
CA ASP A 175 -15.33 5.25 14.75
C ASP A 175 -14.52 4.40 13.76
N ALA A 176 -13.23 4.21 14.02
CA ALA A 176 -12.35 3.46 13.13
C ALA A 176 -11.34 2.58 13.87
N ILE A 177 -10.98 1.47 13.24
CA ILE A 177 -9.87 0.61 13.64
C ILE A 177 -8.74 0.71 12.60
N LEU A 178 -7.50 0.93 13.07
CA LEU A 178 -6.29 1.00 12.27
C LEU A 178 -5.43 -0.25 12.51
N VAL A 179 -5.42 -1.17 11.55
CA VAL A 179 -4.64 -2.42 11.65
C VAL A 179 -3.30 -2.28 10.93
N SER A 180 -2.20 -2.52 11.62
CA SER A 180 -0.85 -2.51 11.03
C SER A 180 -0.32 -3.93 10.86
N GLN A 181 0.23 -4.24 9.66
CA GLN A 181 0.92 -5.49 9.36
C GLN A 181 2.18 -5.24 8.54
N THR A 182 3.31 -5.74 9.01
CA THR A 182 4.64 -5.61 8.40
C THR A 182 5.17 -6.96 7.92
N VAL A 183 4.96 -8.02 8.72
CA VAL A 183 5.49 -9.35 8.40
C VAL A 183 4.64 -10.02 7.32
N THR A 184 5.26 -10.36 6.19
CA THR A 184 4.57 -10.97 5.03
C THR A 184 4.98 -12.41 4.75
N GLN A 185 5.84 -13.00 5.58
CA GLN A 185 6.32 -14.37 5.36
C GLN A 185 5.14 -15.36 5.33
N LYS A 186 5.09 -16.19 4.27
CA LYS A 186 4.02 -17.18 4.04
C LYS A 186 2.61 -16.55 4.10
N ASP A 187 2.49 -15.31 3.63
CA ASP A 187 1.22 -14.59 3.55
C ASP A 187 0.51 -14.40 4.90
N ILE A 188 1.26 -14.41 6.01
CA ILE A 188 0.70 -14.29 7.36
C ILE A 188 -0.11 -13.01 7.57
N HIS A 189 0.33 -11.88 6.99
CA HIS A 189 -0.45 -10.64 6.95
C HIS A 189 -1.85 -10.81 6.36
N ILE A 190 -2.01 -11.54 5.26
CA ILE A 190 -3.31 -11.80 4.64
C ILE A 190 -4.19 -12.63 5.57
N MET A 191 -3.62 -13.67 6.19
CA MET A 191 -4.34 -14.51 7.15
C MET A 191 -4.83 -13.70 8.37
N ASN A 192 -3.97 -12.86 8.93
CA ASN A 192 -4.31 -12.02 10.09
C ASN A 192 -5.36 -10.96 9.75
N LEU A 193 -5.23 -10.31 8.59
CA LEU A 193 -6.21 -9.31 8.13
C LEU A 193 -7.57 -9.97 7.86
N THR A 194 -7.58 -11.16 7.25
CA THR A 194 -8.81 -11.94 7.01
C THR A 194 -9.46 -12.32 8.35
N LYS A 195 -8.68 -12.86 9.29
CA LYS A 195 -9.14 -13.19 10.65
C LYS A 195 -9.81 -11.99 11.32
N MET A 196 -9.20 -10.81 11.22
CA MET A 196 -9.75 -9.59 11.83
C MET A 196 -11.14 -9.24 11.25
N ILE A 197 -11.30 -9.29 9.92
CA ILE A 197 -12.59 -9.01 9.27
C ILE A 197 -13.64 -10.05 9.65
N GLU A 198 -13.29 -11.35 9.62
CA GLU A 198 -14.20 -12.43 10.03
C GLU A 198 -14.70 -12.24 11.48
N LEU A 199 -13.82 -11.84 12.40
CA LEU A 199 -14.20 -11.57 13.79
C LEU A 199 -15.09 -10.33 13.93
N VAL A 200 -14.78 -9.25 13.21
CA VAL A 200 -15.59 -8.03 13.19
C VAL A 200 -17.00 -8.29 12.62
N GLU A 201 -17.10 -9.13 11.58
CA GLU A 201 -18.37 -9.59 11.02
C GLU A 201 -19.13 -10.49 11.98
N ALA A 202 -18.46 -11.44 12.63
CA ALA A 202 -19.07 -12.34 13.61
C ALA A 202 -19.65 -11.59 14.81
N GLU A 203 -19.04 -10.46 15.20
CA GLU A 203 -19.58 -9.56 16.23
C GLU A 203 -20.64 -8.56 15.72
N GLY A 204 -20.94 -8.55 14.42
CA GLY A 204 -21.92 -7.64 13.82
C GLY A 204 -21.46 -6.17 13.80
N LEU A 205 -20.15 -5.94 13.79
CA LEU A 205 -19.55 -4.60 13.87
C LEU A 205 -19.09 -4.06 12.51
N ARG A 206 -19.04 -4.88 11.46
CA ARG A 206 -18.45 -4.52 10.17
C ARG A 206 -19.03 -3.25 9.56
N ASP A 207 -20.35 -3.09 9.64
CA ASP A 207 -21.05 -1.91 9.10
C ASP A 207 -21.08 -0.72 10.08
N LYS A 208 -20.52 -0.87 11.28
CA LYS A 208 -20.59 0.10 12.39
C LYS A 208 -19.25 0.74 12.74
N ILE A 209 -18.15 0.18 12.22
CA ILE A 209 -16.78 0.64 12.42
C ILE A 209 -16.08 0.72 11.06
N ILE A 210 -15.33 1.80 10.84
CA ILE A 210 -14.48 1.94 9.65
C ILE A 210 -13.22 1.09 9.86
N MET A 211 -13.03 0.11 8.98
CA MET A 211 -11.90 -0.81 9.01
C MET A 211 -10.81 -0.33 8.06
N THR A 212 -9.66 0.03 8.60
CA THR A 212 -8.49 0.38 7.79
C THR A 212 -7.31 -0.54 8.10
N CYS A 213 -6.47 -0.77 7.10
CA CYS A 213 -5.22 -1.50 7.29
C CYS A 213 -4.04 -0.80 6.62
N GLY A 214 -2.83 -1.05 7.12
CA GLY A 214 -1.63 -0.42 6.60
C GLY A 214 -0.37 -1.23 6.83
N GLY A 215 0.60 -1.05 5.94
CA GLY A 215 1.80 -1.86 5.94
C GLY A 215 2.66 -1.67 4.70
N PRO A 216 3.94 -2.05 4.74
CA PRO A 216 4.87 -1.85 3.62
C PRO A 216 4.48 -2.62 2.34
N ARG A 217 3.67 -3.68 2.47
CA ARG A 217 3.18 -4.52 1.37
C ARG A 217 1.66 -4.48 1.21
N ILE A 218 0.99 -3.54 1.87
CA ILE A 218 -0.46 -3.37 1.78
C ILE A 218 -0.76 -2.29 0.73
N SER A 219 -1.53 -2.67 -0.29
CA SER A 219 -2.13 -1.75 -1.25
C SER A 219 -3.58 -1.47 -0.86
N HIS A 220 -4.14 -0.39 -1.40
CA HIS A 220 -5.57 -0.10 -1.23
C HIS A 220 -6.44 -1.19 -1.87
N GLU A 221 -6.03 -1.71 -3.02
CA GLU A 221 -6.71 -2.81 -3.73
C GLU A 221 -6.79 -4.08 -2.87
N LEU A 222 -5.66 -4.52 -2.31
CA LEU A 222 -5.62 -5.69 -1.42
C LEU A 222 -6.53 -5.51 -0.21
N ALA A 223 -6.55 -4.30 0.37
CA ALA A 223 -7.42 -4.00 1.51
C ALA A 223 -8.90 -4.14 1.14
N GLN A 224 -9.31 -3.60 -0.01
CA GLN A 224 -10.70 -3.71 -0.50
C GLN A 224 -11.09 -5.17 -0.79
N GLU A 225 -10.20 -5.96 -1.40
CA GLU A 225 -10.42 -7.39 -1.66
C GLU A 225 -10.64 -8.18 -0.36
N LEU A 226 -9.93 -7.83 0.71
CA LEU A 226 -10.08 -8.46 2.03
C LEU A 226 -11.27 -7.93 2.84
N GLY A 227 -12.01 -6.95 2.32
CA GLY A 227 -13.18 -6.39 2.98
C GLY A 227 -12.90 -5.21 3.91
N TYR A 228 -11.72 -4.59 3.85
CA TYR A 228 -11.43 -3.32 4.52
C TYR A 228 -11.97 -2.14 3.72
N ASP A 229 -12.25 -1.04 4.42
CA ASP A 229 -12.72 0.20 3.81
C ASP A 229 -11.56 0.93 3.09
N ALA A 230 -10.36 0.93 3.68
CA ALA A 230 -9.15 1.47 3.04
C ALA A 230 -7.84 0.81 3.46
N GLY A 231 -6.94 0.63 2.49
CA GLY A 231 -5.53 0.26 2.69
C GLY A 231 -4.54 1.42 2.51
N PHE A 232 -3.53 1.49 3.39
CA PHE A 232 -2.49 2.51 3.38
C PHE A 232 -1.08 1.89 3.28
N GLY A 233 -0.46 2.04 2.11
CA GLY A 233 0.91 1.60 1.85
C GLY A 233 1.98 2.64 2.24
N PRO A 234 3.25 2.39 1.87
CA PRO A 234 4.35 3.33 2.07
C PRO A 234 4.07 4.73 1.51
N GLY A 235 4.57 5.77 2.20
CA GLY A 235 4.41 7.16 1.78
C GLY A 235 3.04 7.77 2.10
N LYS A 236 2.23 7.10 2.93
CA LYS A 236 1.01 7.65 3.53
C LYS A 236 1.27 8.08 4.96
N TYR A 237 0.63 9.17 5.37
CA TYR A 237 0.81 9.82 6.67
C TYR A 237 -0.54 9.95 7.40
N ALA A 238 -0.51 10.37 8.66
CA ALA A 238 -1.70 10.50 9.51
C ALA A 238 -2.82 11.33 8.87
N GLU A 239 -2.48 12.41 8.18
CA GLU A 239 -3.43 13.26 7.46
C GLU A 239 -4.20 12.53 6.35
N HIS A 240 -3.56 11.56 5.67
CA HIS A 240 -4.21 10.74 4.65
C HIS A 240 -5.22 9.78 5.29
N VAL A 241 -4.83 9.18 6.40
CA VAL A 241 -5.68 8.25 7.17
C VAL A 241 -6.88 9.01 7.75
N MET A 242 -6.63 10.17 8.36
CA MET A 242 -7.68 10.98 8.96
C MET A 242 -8.64 11.54 7.92
N SER A 243 -8.11 12.06 6.81
CA SER A 243 -8.92 12.59 5.72
C SER A 243 -9.92 11.56 5.22
N TYR A 244 -9.48 10.30 5.05
CA TYR A 244 -10.37 9.22 4.66
C TYR A 244 -11.45 8.95 5.71
N ILE A 245 -11.04 8.75 6.97
CA ILE A 245 -11.97 8.39 8.06
C ILE A 245 -13.03 9.47 8.27
N MET A 246 -12.65 10.76 8.31
CA MET A 246 -13.62 11.84 8.57
C MET A 246 -14.65 11.98 7.44
N GLN A 247 -14.22 11.83 6.18
CA GLN A 247 -15.12 11.84 5.02
C GLN A 247 -16.03 10.62 5.02
N GLU A 248 -15.52 9.45 5.43
CA GLU A 248 -16.32 8.22 5.49
C GLU A 248 -17.33 8.25 6.66
N VAL A 249 -16.99 8.85 7.81
CA VAL A 249 -17.92 9.12 8.92
C VAL A 249 -19.09 9.98 8.46
N GLU A 250 -18.81 11.08 7.75
CA GLU A 250 -19.83 11.98 7.19
C GLU A 250 -20.70 11.26 6.15
N LYS A 251 -20.07 10.55 5.20
CA LYS A 251 -20.76 9.79 4.15
C LYS A 251 -21.70 8.73 4.70
N ARG A 252 -21.35 8.10 5.82
CA ARG A 252 -22.20 7.10 6.51
C ARG A 252 -23.25 7.71 7.43
N GLY A 253 -23.27 9.04 7.60
CA GLY A 253 -24.23 9.72 8.47
C GLY A 253 -23.97 9.49 9.96
N TRP A 254 -22.73 9.23 10.36
CA TRP A 254 -22.37 8.89 11.74
C TRP A 254 -22.18 10.11 12.67
N GLN A 255 -22.32 11.32 12.12
CA GLN A 255 -22.46 12.56 12.91
C GLN A 255 -23.67 12.49 13.86
N ASP A 256 -24.79 11.92 13.39
CA ASP A 256 -26.04 11.79 14.17
C ASP A 256 -26.13 10.45 14.93
N LYS A 257 -25.17 9.55 14.71
CA LYS A 257 -25.11 8.19 15.30
C LYS A 257 -23.76 7.97 15.99
N PRO A 258 -23.49 8.70 17.10
CA PRO A 258 -22.19 8.69 17.74
C PRO A 258 -21.85 7.32 18.34
N GLU A 259 -22.83 6.58 18.82
CA GLU A 259 -22.61 5.26 19.43
C GLU A 259 -22.62 4.14 18.39
N ILE A 260 -21.67 3.21 18.49
CA ILE A 260 -21.62 1.97 17.68
C ILE A 260 -22.96 1.25 17.71
N ALA A 261 -23.63 1.22 18.87
CA ALA A 261 -24.95 0.59 19.01
C ALA A 261 -26.03 1.25 18.12
N SER A 262 -25.91 2.55 17.86
CA SER A 262 -26.85 3.36 17.08
C SER A 262 -26.57 3.39 15.56
N ARG A 263 -25.39 2.93 15.15
CA ARG A 263 -24.99 2.80 13.74
C ARG A 263 -25.73 1.64 13.09
#